data_AF-A0A0B6AHQ5-F1
#
_entry.id   AF-A0A0B6AHQ5-F1
#
_cell.length_a   1.000
_cell.length_b   1.000
_cell.length_c   1.000
_cell.angle_alpha   90.00
_cell.angle_beta   90.00
_cell.angle_gamma   90.00
#
_symmetry.space_group_name_H-M   'P 1'
#
loop_
_entity.id
_entity.type
_entity.pdbx_description
1 polymer ?
#
loop_
_entity_poly.entity_id
_entity_poly.type
_entity_poly.pdbx_seq_one_letter_code
_entity_poly.pdbx_strand_id
1 'polypeptide(L)'
;MGNQLSFMLPEIDRKETQQAVEDALEKYRLFKYLSFEEREVSITASSEVRYHGPTNETSDQTGSIAAYNVDQEKMRKDFCFRVERAVSRLPKMERFLIEERYMSLETEYLTDYNVYSFKFQPPISEKTYSKIRWKAFYKLALNLSLVVLKNS
;
A
#
# COMPACT_ATOMS: atom_id res chain seq x y z
N MET A 1 -38.59 -25.09 20.91
CA MET A 1 -38.55 -23.98 19.93
C MET A 1 -37.13 -23.44 19.93
N GLY A 2 -36.39 -23.62 18.84
CA GLY A 2 -34.97 -23.26 18.79
C GLY A 2 -34.79 -21.76 18.64
N ASN A 3 -33.99 -21.15 19.52
CA ASN A 3 -33.53 -19.77 19.35
C ASN A 3 -32.72 -19.69 18.04
N GLN A 4 -33.27 -19.00 17.04
CA GLN A 4 -32.47 -18.50 15.93
C GLN A 4 -31.46 -17.51 16.50
N LEU A 5 -30.19 -17.90 16.52
CA LEU A 5 -29.08 -16.98 16.72
C LEU A 5 -29.12 -15.97 15.56
N SER A 6 -29.61 -14.76 15.83
CA SER A 6 -29.53 -13.65 14.89
C SER A 6 -28.05 -13.30 14.71
N PHE A 7 -27.45 -13.74 13.60
CA PHE A 7 -26.10 -13.34 13.23
C PHE A 7 -26.13 -11.88 12.76
N MET A 8 -25.82 -10.95 13.67
CA MET A 8 -25.63 -9.54 13.32
C MET A 8 -24.18 -9.34 12.87
N LEU A 9 -24.00 -9.02 11.59
CA LEU A 9 -22.70 -8.56 11.11
C LEU A 9 -22.43 -7.15 11.66
N PRO A 10 -21.23 -6.89 12.20
CA PRO A 10 -20.88 -5.56 12.66
C PRO A 10 -20.93 -4.57 11.49
N GLU A 11 -21.44 -3.37 11.76
CA GLU A 11 -21.53 -2.32 10.74
C GLU A 11 -20.12 -1.80 10.39
N ILE A 12 -19.83 -1.78 9.09
CA ILE A 12 -18.57 -1.25 8.57
C ILE A 12 -18.69 0.26 8.45
N ASP A 13 -17.70 0.97 8.98
CA ASP A 13 -17.53 2.38 8.70
C ASP A 13 -17.02 2.52 7.26
N ARG A 14 -17.90 2.99 6.38
CA ARG A 14 -17.59 3.11 4.96
C ARG A 14 -16.52 4.15 4.68
N LYS A 15 -16.53 5.26 5.43
CA LYS A 15 -15.62 6.38 5.19
C LYS A 15 -14.22 6.01 5.68
N GLU A 16 -14.12 5.48 6.90
CA GLU A 16 -12.84 5.08 7.48
C GLU A 16 -12.24 3.89 6.72
N THR A 17 -13.06 2.91 6.31
CA THR A 17 -12.57 1.80 5.47
C THR A 17 -12.11 2.29 4.10
N GLN A 18 -12.81 3.26 3.51
CA GLN A 18 -12.38 3.87 2.25
C GLN A 18 -11.02 4.55 2.41
N GLN A 19 -10.85 5.35 3.46
CA GLN A 19 -9.58 6.03 3.76
C GLN A 19 -8.45 5.02 3.94
N ALA A 20 -8.67 3.97 4.73
CA ALA A 20 -7.66 2.94 4.95
C ALA A 20 -7.19 2.24 3.66
N VAL A 21 -8.10 2.03 2.69
CA VAL A 21 -7.75 1.49 1.37
C VAL A 21 -6.98 2.51 0.53
N GLU A 22 -7.37 3.78 0.56
CA GLU A 22 -6.68 4.87 -0.13
C GLU A 22 -5.25 5.04 0.38
N ASP A 23 -5.07 5.08 1.71
CA ASP A 23 -3.77 5.15 2.38
C ASP A 23 -2.87 3.97 2.01
N ALA A 24 -3.43 2.76 1.95
CA ALA A 24 -2.70 1.56 1.56
C ALA A 24 -2.23 1.62 0.10
N LEU A 25 -3.07 2.15 -0.81
CA LEU A 25 -2.73 2.31 -2.22
C LEU A 25 -1.74 3.46 -2.45
N GLU A 26 -1.80 4.52 -1.65
CA GLU A 26 -0.79 5.58 -1.62
C GLU A 26 0.56 5.05 -1.14
N LYS A 27 0.58 4.34 -0.01
CA LYS A 27 1.77 3.66 0.49
C LYS A 27 2.36 2.70 -0.54
N TYR A 28 1.50 2.00 -1.28
CA TYR A 28 1.94 1.16 -2.39
C TYR A 28 2.67 1.98 -3.46
N ARG A 29 2.12 3.13 -3.91
CA ARG A 29 2.80 3.98 -4.90
C ARG A 29 4.14 4.50 -4.39
N LEU A 30 4.20 4.93 -3.12
CA LEU A 30 5.43 5.35 -2.47
C LEU A 30 6.48 4.24 -2.52
N PHE A 31 6.12 3.02 -2.09
CA PHE A 31 7.06 1.89 -2.08
C PHE A 31 7.42 1.37 -3.47
N LYS A 32 6.52 1.49 -4.45
CA LYS A 32 6.69 0.96 -5.80
C LYS A 32 7.51 1.88 -6.69
N TYR A 33 7.31 3.19 -6.59
CA TYR A 33 7.84 4.15 -7.56
C TYR A 33 8.74 5.22 -6.98
N LEU A 34 8.59 5.57 -5.70
CA LEU A 34 9.49 6.50 -5.05
C LEU A 34 10.64 5.69 -4.44
N SER A 35 11.78 5.71 -5.13
CA SER A 35 13.01 5.12 -4.63
C SER A 35 13.39 5.73 -3.29
N PHE A 36 13.77 4.87 -2.35
CA PHE A 36 14.46 5.30 -1.14
C PHE A 36 15.91 5.55 -1.51
N GLU A 37 16.43 6.73 -1.21
CA GLU A 37 17.87 6.86 -1.00
C GLU A 37 18.19 5.90 0.14
N GLU A 38 18.86 4.78 -0.17
CA GLU A 38 19.52 3.98 0.86
C GLU A 38 20.26 4.96 1.78
N ARG A 39 20.33 4.68 3.08
CA ARG A 39 21.28 5.41 3.91
C ARG A 39 22.65 5.12 3.30
N GLU A 40 23.08 5.99 2.38
CA GLU A 40 24.42 5.97 1.85
C GLU A 40 25.28 5.99 3.09
N VAL A 41 26.12 4.98 3.20
CA VAL A 41 27.21 5.03 4.16
C VAL A 41 27.83 6.38 3.91
N SER A 42 27.66 7.32 4.83
CA SER A 42 28.37 8.58 4.78
C SER A 42 29.82 8.19 5.04
N ILE A 43 30.49 7.74 3.98
CA ILE A 43 31.93 7.60 3.89
C ILE A 43 32.47 9.02 3.70
N THR A 44 32.05 9.95 4.55
CA THR A 44 33.01 10.90 5.06
C THR A 44 33.68 10.18 6.21
N ALA A 45 34.57 9.23 5.85
CA ALA A 45 35.67 8.94 6.72
C ALA A 45 36.35 10.29 6.95
N SER A 46 36.09 10.91 8.10
CA SER A 46 37.00 11.93 8.59
C SER A 46 38.32 11.19 8.76
N SER A 47 39.24 11.37 7.81
CA SER A 47 40.60 10.85 7.86
C SER A 47 41.37 11.58 8.96
N GLU A 48 40.87 11.54 10.19
CA GLU A 48 41.66 11.86 11.36
C GLU A 48 42.45 10.60 11.69
N VAL A 49 43.76 10.68 11.50
CA VAL A 49 44.69 9.63 11.91
C VAL A 49 44.65 9.54 13.43
N ARG A 50 43.78 8.69 13.97
CA ARG A 50 43.75 8.35 15.39
C ARG A 50 44.61 7.11 15.60
N TYR A 51 45.68 7.27 16.37
CA TYR A 51 46.48 6.16 16.87
C TYR A 51 45.65 5.40 17.92
N HIS A 52 45.27 4.16 17.62
CA HIS A 52 44.55 3.28 18.54
C HIS A 52 45.41 2.06 18.90
N GLY A 53 45.49 1.75 20.20
CA GLY A 53 45.99 0.46 20.69
C GLY A 53 44.99 -0.68 20.40
N PRO A 54 45.39 -1.95 20.54
CA PRO A 54 44.59 -3.10 20.13
C PRO A 54 43.40 -3.30 21.08
N THR A 55 42.25 -2.75 20.73
CA THR A 55 40.96 -3.09 21.33
C THR A 55 40.21 -3.97 20.33
N ASN A 56 40.06 -5.26 20.63
CA ASN A 56 39.33 -6.25 19.82
C ASN A 56 37.80 -6.05 19.91
N GLU A 57 37.31 -4.83 19.70
CA GLU A 57 35.88 -4.53 19.62
C GLU A 57 35.58 -3.82 18.29
N THR A 58 35.64 -4.57 17.19
CA THR A 58 34.95 -4.17 15.96
C THR A 58 33.46 -4.37 16.19
N SER A 59 32.79 -3.36 16.75
CA SER A 59 31.33 -3.27 16.73
C SER A 59 30.89 -3.38 15.27
N ASP A 60 30.16 -4.44 14.93
CA ASP A 60 29.63 -4.76 13.60
C ASP A 60 28.51 -3.78 13.18
N GLN A 61 28.81 -2.49 13.25
CA GLN A 61 27.93 -1.40 12.93
C GLN A 61 27.59 -1.41 11.43
N THR A 62 28.54 -1.81 10.59
CA THR A 62 28.35 -2.00 9.16
C THR A 62 27.41 -3.18 8.86
N GLY A 63 27.59 -4.33 9.51
CA GLY A 63 26.69 -5.48 9.36
C GLY A 63 25.28 -5.20 9.86
N SER A 64 25.15 -4.49 10.99
CA SER A 64 23.83 -4.11 11.54
C SER A 64 23.07 -3.13 10.63
N ILE A 65 23.75 -2.19 9.96
CA ILE A 65 23.12 -1.26 9.00
C ILE A 65 22.75 -1.99 7.71
N ALA A 66 23.63 -2.85 7.19
CA ALA A 66 23.36 -3.65 6.00
C ALA A 66 22.14 -4.59 6.22
N ALA A 67 22.08 -5.27 7.37
CA ALA A 67 20.94 -6.11 7.74
C ALA A 67 19.63 -5.32 7.80
N TYR A 68 19.64 -4.15 8.45
CA TYR A 68 18.48 -3.27 8.53
C TYR A 68 17.98 -2.83 7.14
N ASN A 69 18.89 -2.44 6.23
CA ASN A 69 18.52 -2.02 4.88
C ASN A 69 17.86 -3.15 4.08
N VAL A 70 18.42 -4.37 4.16
CA VAL A 70 17.86 -5.57 3.51
C VAL A 70 16.46 -5.89 4.04
N ASP A 71 16.26 -5.82 5.36
CA ASP A 71 14.94 -6.07 5.97
C ASP A 71 13.90 -5.04 5.52
N GLN A 72 14.27 -3.75 5.43
CA GLN A 72 13.37 -2.70 4.95
C GLN A 72 13.03 -2.85 3.46
N GLU A 73 13.98 -3.26 2.63
CA GLU A 73 13.70 -3.53 1.21
C GLU A 73 12.75 -4.72 1.05
N LYS A 74 12.97 -5.79 1.81
CA LYS A 74 12.11 -6.97 1.82
C LYS A 74 10.68 -6.63 2.27
N MET A 75 10.52 -5.90 3.37
CA MET A 75 9.20 -5.47 3.85
C MET A 75 8.42 -4.68 2.80
N ARG A 76 9.10 -3.79 2.06
CA ARG A 76 8.48 -3.01 0.98
C ARG A 76 8.05 -3.88 -0.18
N LYS A 77 8.93 -4.76 -0.66
CA LYS A 77 8.63 -5.72 -1.73
C LYS A 77 7.45 -6.62 -1.35
N ASP A 78 7.43 -7.14 -0.14
CA ASP A 78 6.37 -8.00 0.37
C ASP A 78 5.03 -7.26 0.47
N PHE A 79 5.05 -5.99 0.91
CA PHE A 79 3.85 -5.14 0.92
C PHE A 79 3.31 -4.91 -0.50
N CYS A 80 4.17 -4.50 -1.43
CA CYS A 80 3.77 -4.28 -2.82
C CYS A 80 3.19 -5.55 -3.46
N PHE A 81 3.86 -6.70 -3.26
CA PHE A 81 3.39 -7.99 -3.75
C PHE A 81 2.01 -8.35 -3.19
N ARG A 82 1.76 -8.10 -1.90
CA ARG A 82 0.44 -8.34 -1.28
C ARG A 82 -0.65 -7.47 -1.91
N VAL A 83 -0.38 -6.19 -2.15
CA VAL A 83 -1.35 -5.27 -2.78
C VAL A 83 -1.63 -5.69 -4.23
N GLU A 84 -0.60 -5.94 -5.03
CA GLU A 84 -0.73 -6.40 -6.42
C GLU A 84 -1.50 -7.73 -6.50
N ARG A 85 -1.22 -8.66 -5.59
CA ARG A 85 -1.94 -9.93 -5.50
C ARG A 85 -3.40 -9.75 -5.12
N ALA A 86 -3.73 -8.81 -4.22
CA ALA A 86 -5.11 -8.50 -3.87
C ALA A 86 -5.87 -7.90 -5.07
N VAL A 87 -5.24 -6.98 -5.80
CA VAL A 87 -5.82 -6.30 -6.97
C VAL A 87 -5.98 -7.26 -8.16
N SER A 88 -5.00 -8.14 -8.42
CA SER A 88 -5.08 -9.12 -9.51
C SER A 88 -6.29 -10.07 -9.43
N ARG A 89 -6.79 -10.31 -8.20
CA ARG A 89 -7.95 -11.15 -7.89
C ARG A 89 -9.29 -10.45 -8.04
N LEU A 90 -9.30 -9.14 -8.29
CA LEU A 90 -10.53 -8.40 -8.56
C LEU A 90 -11.09 -8.77 -9.95
N PRO A 91 -12.43 -8.73 -10.13
CA PRO A 91 -13.05 -8.76 -11.45
C PRO A 91 -12.48 -7.72 -12.39
N LYS A 92 -12.46 -8.01 -13.70
CA LYS A 92 -11.78 -7.21 -14.73
C LYS A 92 -12.04 -5.70 -14.64
N MET A 93 -13.29 -5.27 -14.50
CA MET A 93 -13.63 -3.84 -14.42
C MET A 93 -13.19 -3.18 -13.12
N GLU A 94 -13.27 -3.91 -12.00
CA GLU A 94 -12.83 -3.43 -10.70
C GLU A 94 -11.31 -3.30 -10.67
N ARG A 95 -10.60 -4.34 -11.15
CA ARG A 95 -9.15 -4.32 -11.29
C ARG A 95 -8.67 -3.16 -12.16
N PHE A 96 -9.25 -3.02 -13.35
CA PHE A 96 -8.94 -1.93 -14.27
C PHE A 96 -9.09 -0.55 -13.62
N LEU A 97 -10.21 -0.33 -12.90
CA LEU A 97 -10.42 0.92 -12.17
C LEU A 97 -9.31 1.18 -11.17
N ILE A 98 -8.96 0.17 -10.35
CA ILE A 98 -7.94 0.31 -9.30
C ILE A 98 -6.56 0.59 -9.90
N GLU A 99 -6.17 -0.17 -10.92
CA GLU A 99 -4.89 -0.02 -11.61
C GLU A 99 -4.74 1.38 -12.22
N GLU A 100 -5.73 1.84 -12.99
CA GLU A 100 -5.68 3.13 -13.66
C GLU A 100 -5.78 4.33 -12.71
N ARG A 101 -6.67 4.27 -11.72
CA ARG A 101 -6.98 5.43 -10.87
C ARG A 101 -6.07 5.57 -9.66
N TYR A 102 -5.65 4.45 -9.05
CA TYR A 102 -5.03 4.46 -7.72
C TYR A 102 -3.63 3.85 -7.69
N MET A 103 -3.27 2.98 -8.62
CA MET A 103 -1.94 2.36 -8.64
C MET A 103 -0.98 3.03 -9.62
N SER A 104 -1.49 3.82 -10.56
CA SER A 104 -0.67 4.54 -11.53
C SER A 104 0.15 5.67 -10.88
N LEU A 105 1.33 5.95 -11.44
CA LEU A 105 2.13 7.14 -11.12
C LEU A 105 1.36 8.45 -11.36
N GLU A 106 0.49 8.46 -12.37
CA GLU A 106 -0.31 9.63 -12.76
C GLU A 106 -1.52 9.87 -11.85
N THR A 107 -1.67 9.10 -10.76
CA THR A 107 -2.83 9.15 -9.85
C THR A 107 -3.11 10.57 -9.33
N GLU A 108 -2.08 11.36 -9.08
CA GLU A 108 -2.21 12.74 -8.57
C GLU A 108 -2.78 13.71 -9.62
N TYR A 109 -2.59 13.42 -10.90
CA TYR A 109 -3.06 14.24 -12.02
C TYR A 109 -4.32 13.68 -12.69
N LEU A 110 -4.76 12.48 -12.31
CA LEU A 110 -5.97 11.84 -12.83
C LEU A 110 -7.16 12.07 -11.90
N THR A 111 -8.20 12.69 -12.42
CA THR A 111 -9.49 12.76 -11.73
C THR A 111 -10.34 11.52 -12.00
N ASP A 112 -11.32 11.26 -11.14
CA ASP A 112 -12.33 10.21 -11.38
C ASP A 112 -13.03 10.42 -12.73
N TYR A 113 -13.30 11.68 -13.10
CA TYR A 113 -13.84 12.10 -14.40
C TYR A 113 -12.98 11.63 -15.57
N ASN A 114 -11.66 11.83 -15.49
CA ASN A 114 -10.75 11.38 -16.55
C ASN A 114 -10.83 9.86 -16.74
N VAL A 115 -10.91 9.11 -15.63
CA VAL A 115 -10.93 7.65 -15.68
C VAL A 115 -12.23 7.13 -16.29
N TYR A 116 -13.40 7.55 -15.78
CA TYR A 116 -14.66 7.01 -16.30
C TYR A 116 -15.01 7.50 -17.71
N SER A 117 -14.52 8.68 -18.11
CA SER A 117 -14.83 9.26 -19.42
C SER A 117 -13.85 8.84 -20.53
N PHE A 118 -12.56 8.66 -20.21
CA PHE A 118 -11.53 8.45 -21.23
C PHE A 118 -10.75 7.14 -21.10
N LYS A 119 -10.62 6.59 -19.89
CA LYS A 119 -9.90 5.32 -19.68
C LYS A 119 -10.81 4.11 -19.90
N PHE A 120 -12.03 4.14 -19.36
CA PHE A 120 -13.01 3.07 -19.61
C PHE A 120 -13.42 3.03 -21.09
N GLN A 121 -13.42 1.82 -21.66
CA GLN A 121 -13.79 1.57 -23.05
C GLN A 121 -14.88 0.48 -23.11
N PRO A 122 -16.16 0.83 -23.40
CA PRO A 122 -16.67 2.18 -23.61
C PRO A 122 -16.68 3.03 -22.32
N PRO A 123 -16.79 4.37 -22.42
CA PRO A 123 -16.97 5.25 -21.27
C PRO A 123 -18.18 4.85 -20.43
N ILE A 124 -18.10 5.09 -19.12
CA ILE A 124 -19.18 4.75 -18.18
C ILE A 124 -19.66 5.98 -17.42
N SER A 125 -20.91 5.96 -16.97
CA SER A 125 -21.45 7.01 -16.10
C SER A 125 -20.73 7.04 -14.73
N GLU A 126 -20.64 8.22 -14.12
CA GLU A 126 -20.14 8.43 -12.75
C GLU A 126 -20.80 7.49 -11.71
N LYS A 127 -22.12 7.27 -11.82
CA LYS A 127 -22.87 6.37 -10.92
C LYS A 127 -22.39 4.91 -11.03
N THR A 128 -22.09 4.46 -12.24
CA THR A 128 -21.56 3.12 -12.50
C THR A 128 -20.12 3.01 -11.99
N TYR A 129 -19.30 4.03 -12.25
CA TYR A 129 -17.95 4.14 -11.70
C TYR A 129 -17.94 4.05 -10.17
N SER A 130 -18.77 4.84 -9.49
CA SER A 130 -18.88 4.86 -8.03
C SER A 130 -19.25 3.49 -7.45
N LYS A 131 -20.15 2.75 -8.12
CA LYS A 131 -20.53 1.38 -7.72
C LYS A 131 -19.37 0.40 -7.88
N ILE A 132 -18.63 0.48 -8.99
CA ILE A 132 -17.47 -0.38 -9.24
C ILE A 132 -16.37 -0.07 -8.22
N ARG A 133 -16.05 1.21 -8.00
CA ARG A 133 -15.08 1.68 -7.01
C ARG A 133 -15.42 1.15 -5.62
N TRP A 134 -16.65 1.34 -5.16
CA TRP A 134 -17.07 0.86 -3.83
C TRP A 134 -16.94 -0.65 -3.69
N LYS A 135 -17.34 -1.44 -4.69
CA LYS A 135 -17.18 -2.89 -4.68
C LYS A 135 -15.72 -3.33 -4.65
N ALA A 136 -14.87 -2.66 -5.43
CA ALA A 136 -13.44 -2.92 -5.46
C ALA A 136 -12.81 -2.62 -4.09
N PHE A 137 -13.10 -1.46 -3.52
CA PHE A 137 -12.60 -1.01 -2.21
C PHE A 137 -13.02 -1.96 -1.10
N TYR A 138 -14.29 -2.36 -1.08
CA TYR A 138 -14.78 -3.33 -0.11
C TYR A 138 -14.02 -4.67 -0.16
N LYS A 139 -13.78 -5.20 -1.37
CA LYS A 139 -13.01 -6.44 -1.54
C LYS A 139 -11.55 -6.28 -1.14
N LEU A 140 -10.93 -5.15 -1.48
CA LEU A 140 -9.55 -4.86 -1.09
C LEU A 140 -9.42 -4.72 0.42
N ALA A 141 -10.34 -4.00 1.07
CA ALA A 141 -10.36 -3.85 2.52
C ALA A 141 -10.42 -5.22 3.21
N LEU A 142 -11.28 -6.12 2.75
CA LEU A 142 -11.34 -7.49 3.26
C LEU A 142 -10.05 -8.28 3.00
N ASN A 143 -9.50 -8.20 1.78
CA ASN A 143 -8.30 -8.96 1.40
C ASN A 143 -7.06 -8.52 2.18
N LEU A 144 -6.96 -7.21 2.44
CA LEU A 144 -5.82 -6.57 3.09
C LEU A 144 -6.02 -6.40 4.60
N SER A 145 -7.18 -6.82 5.14
CA SER A 145 -7.55 -6.65 6.56
C SER A 145 -7.57 -5.18 7.01
N LEU A 146 -8.15 -4.30 6.18
CA LEU A 146 -8.28 -2.85 6.39
C LEU A 146 -9.71 -2.42 6.74
N VAL A 147 -10.59 -3.37 7.07
CA VAL A 147 -11.97 -3.06 7.41
C VAL A 147 -12.03 -2.36 8.77
N VAL A 148 -12.64 -1.18 8.80
CA VAL A 148 -12.91 -0.43 10.02
C VAL A 148 -14.38 -0.64 10.40
N LEU A 149 -14.62 -1.08 11.63
CA LEU A 149 -15.96 -1.25 12.17
C LEU A 149 -16.40 0.05 12.85
N LYS A 150 -17.69 0.39 12.76
CA LYS A 150 -18.24 1.48 13.56
C LYS A 150 -18.15 1.12 15.03
N ASN A 151 -17.62 2.03 15.83
CA ASN A 151 -17.74 1.95 17.28
C ASN A 151 -19.25 2.06 17.62
N SER A 152 -19.78 1.05 18.30
CA SER A 152 -21.16 1.01 18.79
C SER A 152 -21.33 1.90 20.02
#